data_AF-A0A7M4AN57-F1
#
_entry.id   AF-A0A7M4AN57-F1
#
_cell.length_a   1.000
_cell.length_b   1.000
_cell.length_c   1.000
_cell.angle_alpha   90.00
_cell.angle_beta   90.00
_cell.angle_gamma   90.00
#
_symmetry.space_group_name_H-M   'P 1'
#
loop_
_entity.id
_entity.type
_entity.pdbx_description
1 polymer ?
#
loop_
_entity_poly.entity_id
_entity_poly.type
_entity_poly.pdbx_seq_one_letter_code
_entity_poly.pdbx_strand_id
1 'polypeptide(L)' 'KATSLDWLGQTLASLCWIISVFVYANGELSSMSNGDWLQLAAASCWMASNLASLLAINPGK' A
#
# COMPACT_ATOMS: atom_id res chain seq x y z
N LYS A 1 -6.13 16.28 -6.28
CA LYS A 1 -7.36 15.50 -6.58
C LYS A 1 -7.04 14.03 -6.34
N ALA A 2 -7.75 13.32 -5.45
CA ALA A 2 -7.52 11.89 -5.19
C ALA A 2 -8.00 10.97 -6.33
N THR A 3 -8.24 11.55 -7.51
CA THR A 3 -8.55 10.87 -8.78
C THR A 3 -7.60 11.30 -9.90
N SER A 4 -6.53 12.04 -9.56
CA SER A 4 -5.44 12.32 -10.49
C SER A 4 -4.68 11.03 -10.80
N LEU A 5 -4.08 10.95 -12.00
CA LEU A 5 -3.16 9.86 -12.36
C LEU A 5 -2.07 9.66 -11.31
N ASP A 6 -1.61 10.74 -10.66
CA ASP A 6 -0.64 10.69 -9.56
C ASP A 6 -1.14 9.87 -8.35
N TRP A 7 -2.42 10.00 -7.98
CA TRP A 7 -2.99 9.26 -6.87
C TRP A 7 -3.14 7.77 -7.22
N LEU A 8 -3.60 7.48 -8.43
CA LEU A 8 -3.70 6.11 -8.95
C LEU A 8 -2.31 5.45 -9.01
N GLY A 9 -1.30 6.19 -9.47
CA GLY A 9 0.08 5.74 -9.51
C GLY A 9 0.64 5.42 -8.12
N GLN A 10 0.38 6.28 -7.13
CA GLN A 10 0.80 6.03 -5.74
C GLN A 10 0.08 4.81 -5.13
N THR A 11 -1.22 4.65 -5.39
CA THR A 11 -1.97 3.47 -4.92
C THR A 11 -1.44 2.19 -5.55
N LEU A 12 -1.21 2.20 -6.87
CA LEU A 12 -0.66 1.05 -7.60
C LEU A 12 0.78 0.74 -7.14
N ALA A 13 1.61 1.76 -6.91
CA ALA A 13 2.96 1.59 -6.38
C ALA A 13 2.95 0.93 -4.99
N SER A 14 2.08 1.39 -4.07
CA SER A 14 1.93 0.76 -2.75
C SER A 14 1.46 -0.69 -2.85
N LEU A 15 0.56 -1.00 -3.80
CA LEU A 15 0.08 -2.35 -4.05
C LEU A 15 1.19 -3.26 -4.60
N CYS A 16 1.97 -2.78 -5.57
CA CYS A 16 3.13 -3.51 -6.10
C CYS A 16 4.17 -3.79 -5.01
N TRP A 17 4.36 -2.87 -4.06
CA TRP A 17 5.27 -3.05 -2.92
C TRP A 17 4.77 -4.14 -1.96
N ILE A 18 3.47 -4.14 -1.65
CA ILE A 18 2.84 -5.18 -0.84
C ILE A 18 3.02 -6.54 -1.52
N ILE A 19 2.69 -6.64 -2.81
CA ILE A 19 2.82 -7.88 -3.58
C ILE A 19 4.27 -8.36 -3.63
N SER A 20 5.25 -7.47 -3.78
CA SER A 20 6.66 -7.88 -3.84
C SER A 20 7.13 -8.54 -2.55
N VAL A 21 6.66 -8.08 -1.39
CA VAL A 21 6.99 -8.72 -0.09
C VAL A 21 6.52 -10.18 -0.07
N PHE A 22 5.32 -10.48 -0.59
CA PHE A 22 4.82 -11.86 -0.67
C PHE A 22 5.49 -12.70 -1.75
N VAL A 23 5.85 -12.10 -2.90
CA VAL A 23 6.58 -12.78 -3.98
C VAL A 23 8.00 -13.13 -3.54
N TYR A 24 8.71 -12.21 -2.87
CA TYR A 24 10.05 -12.46 -2.35
C TYR A 24 10.06 -13.46 -1.18
N ALA A 25 8.99 -13.50 -0.39
CA ALA A 25 8.81 -14.53 0.64
C ALA A 25 8.59 -15.94 0.04
N ASN A 26 8.54 -16.10 -1.29
CA ASN A 26 8.36 -17.38 -2.00
C ASN A 26 7.17 -18.22 -1.49
N GLY A 27 6.15 -17.59 -0.89
CA GLY A 27 5.03 -18.28 -0.26
C GLY A 27 5.31 -18.89 1.12
N GLU A 28 6.55 -18.83 1.63
CA GLU A 28 6.89 -19.24 3.00
C GLU A 28 6.92 -18.04 3.94
N LEU A 29 5.89 -17.94 4.79
CA LEU A 29 5.81 -16.91 5.83
C LEU A 29 6.99 -16.95 6.82
N SER A 30 7.57 -18.12 7.05
CA SER A 30 8.75 -18.31 7.91
C SER A 30 10.04 -17.69 7.33
N SER A 31 10.06 -17.30 6.06
CA SER A 31 11.20 -16.64 5.43
C SER A 31 11.18 -15.10 5.56
N MET A 32 10.07 -14.52 6.05
CA MET A 32 9.97 -13.07 6.27
C MET A 32 10.81 -12.61 7.46
N SER A 33 11.74 -11.72 7.19
CA SER A 33 12.51 -11.02 8.22
C SER A 33 11.65 -9.93 8.88
N ASN A 34 12.08 -9.48 10.07
CA ASN A 34 11.46 -8.35 10.77
C ASN A 34 11.38 -7.08 9.89
N GLY A 35 12.33 -6.92 8.95
CA GLY A 35 12.32 -5.83 7.97
C GLY A 35 11.20 -5.93 6.94
N ASP A 36 10.86 -7.13 6.49
CA ASP A 36 9.79 -7.36 5.50
C ASP A 36 8.41 -7.05 6.10
N TRP A 37 8.23 -7.38 7.38
CA TRP A 37 7.05 -6.99 8.16
C TRP A 37 6.92 -5.48 8.28
N LEU A 38 8.01 -4.77 8.53
CA LEU A 38 8.00 -3.32 8.62
C LEU A 38 7.70 -2.66 7.27
N GLN A 39 8.26 -3.20 6.17
CA GLN A 39 7.96 -2.73 4.82
C GLN A 39 6.50 -2.98 4.43
N LEU A 40 5.96 -4.15 4.75
CA LEU A 40 4.55 -4.47 4.53
C LEU A 40 3.64 -3.51 5.29
N ALA A 41 3.95 -3.22 6.55
CA ALA A 41 3.22 -2.25 7.36
C ALA A 41 3.28 -0.84 6.76
N ALA A 42 4.48 -0.39 6.36
CA ALA A 42 4.66 0.93 5.75
C ALA A 42 3.88 1.07 4.43
N ALA A 43 3.96 0.06 3.55
CA ALA A 43 3.22 0.05 2.29
C ALA A 43 1.69 0.01 2.52
N SER A 44 1.24 -0.71 3.55
CA SER A 44 -0.18 -0.75 3.96
C SER A 44 -0.65 0.61 4.47
N CYS A 45 0.15 1.30 5.29
CA CYS A 45 -0.13 2.66 5.75
C CYS A 45 -0.20 3.66 4.58
N TRP A 46 0.66 3.51 3.57
CA TRP A 46 0.59 4.33 2.36
C TRP A 46 -0.73 4.10 1.62
N MET A 47 -1.11 2.84 1.39
CA MET A 47 -2.39 2.51 0.75
C MET A 47 -3.59 3.04 1.55
N ALA A 48 -3.57 2.92 2.88
CA ALA A 48 -4.59 3.46 3.77
C ALA A 48 -4.67 4.99 3.72
N SER A 49 -3.53 5.69 3.68
CA SER A 49 -3.47 7.15 3.52
C SER A 49 -4.04 7.60 2.19
N ASN A 50 -3.72 6.87 1.11
CA ASN A 50 -4.33 7.12 -0.20
C ASN A 50 -5.85 6.92 -0.14
N LEU A 51 -6.33 5.81 0.42
CA LEU A 51 -7.77 5.58 0.57
C LEU A 51 -8.47 6.62 1.46
N ALA A 52 -7.84 7.03 2.55
CA ALA A 52 -8.34 8.08 3.42
C ALA A 52 -8.45 9.42 2.69
N SER A 53 -7.51 9.75 1.79
CA SER A 53 -7.61 10.94 0.94
C SER A 53 -8.77 10.88 -0.06
N LEU A 54 -9.22 9.67 -0.46
CA LEU A 54 -10.43 9.49 -1.28
C LEU A 54 -11.70 9.77 -0.45
N LEU A 55 -11.75 9.25 0.78
CA LEU A 55 -12.86 9.48 1.72
C LEU A 55 -12.93 10.94 2.18
N ALA A 56 -11.77 11.59 2.38
CA ALA A 56 -11.66 12.99 2.76
C ALA A 56 -12.03 13.97 1.62
N ILE A 57 -12.17 13.49 0.37
CA ILE A 57 -12.75 14.28 -0.72
C ILE A 57 -14.29 14.30 -0.67
N ASN A 58 -14.91 13.35 0.04
CA ASN A 58 -16.37 13.22 0.15
C ASN A 58 -16.93 13.43 1.59
N PRO A 59 -16.54 14.46 2.36
CA PRO A 59 -17.07 14.67 3.71
C PRO A 59 -18.51 15.21 3.75
N GLY A 60 -19.27 15.25 2.64
CA GLY A 60 -20.66 15.73 2.69
C GLY A 60 -21.28 16.16 1.37
N LYS A 61 -21.46 15.23 0.43
CA LYS A 61 -22.53 15.28 -0.58
C LYS A 61 -23.10 13.89 -0.80
#